data_AF-A0A067C5V7-F1
#
_entry.id   AF-A0A067C5V7-F1
#
_cell.length_a   1.000
_cell.length_b   1.000
_cell.length_c   1.000
_cell.angle_alpha   90.00
_cell.angle_beta   90.00
_cell.angle_gamma   90.00
#
_symmetry.space_group_name_H-M   'P 1'
#
loop_
_entity.id
_entity.type
_entity.pdbx_description
1 polymer ?
#
loop_
_entity_poly.entity_id
_entity_poly.type
_entity_poly.pdbx_seq_one_letter_code
_entity_poly.pdbx_strand_id
1 'polypeptide(L)' 'MDVLTDAQLAALNQAKVGIRMDNEKYIRAHPELDLVMRALVKAVLRDRPANVTAYAHEYFARDLSILRSEITGTTPPRS' A
#
# COMPACT_ATOMS: atom_id res chain seq x y z
N MET A 1 -4.66 28.34 -9.25
CA MET A 1 -3.97 27.07 -9.52
C MET A 1 -2.49 27.42 -9.55
N ASP A 2 -1.77 27.17 -8.46
CA ASP A 2 -0.34 27.52 -8.39
C ASP A 2 0.43 26.54 -9.29
N VAL A 3 0.94 27.06 -10.41
CA VAL A 3 1.78 26.29 -11.33
C VAL A 3 3.22 26.51 -10.89
N LEU A 4 3.87 25.41 -10.49
CA LEU A 4 5.29 25.40 -10.14
C LEU A 4 6.11 25.92 -11.32
N THR A 5 7.08 26.79 -11.06
CA THR A 5 8.08 27.16 -12.06
C THR A 5 8.95 25.95 -12.40
N ASP A 6 9.61 25.95 -13.56
CA ASP A 6 10.47 24.85 -14.00
C ASP A 6 11.56 24.51 -12.96
N ALA A 7 12.12 25.53 -12.30
CA ALA A 7 13.10 25.36 -11.23
C ALA A 7 12.49 24.69 -9.98
N GLN A 8 11.27 25.07 -9.59
CA GLN A 8 10.57 24.45 -8.46
C GLN A 8 10.16 23.00 -8.79
N LEU A 9 9.75 22.74 -10.03
CA LEU A 9 9.43 21.39 -10.49
C LEU A 9 10.68 20.49 -10.52
N ALA A 10 11.82 21.01 -10.97
CA ALA A 10 13.09 20.29 -10.95
C ALA A 10 13.53 19.95 -9.52
N ALA A 11 13.48 20.92 -8.61
CA ALA A 11 13.79 20.71 -7.19
C ALA A 11 12.85 19.68 -6.53
N LEU A 12 11.54 19.75 -6.84
CA LEU A 12 10.55 18.80 -6.36
C LEU A 12 10.84 17.38 -6.87
N ASN A 13 11.19 17.24 -8.15
CA ASN A 13 11.51 15.93 -8.72
C ASN A 13 12.77 15.33 -8.07
N GLN A 14 13.79 16.15 -7.81
CA GLN A 14 15.00 15.70 -7.13
C GLN A 14 14.70 15.23 -5.69
N ALA A 15 13.87 15.98 -4.95
CA ALA A 15 13.43 15.57 -3.61
C ALA A 15 12.63 14.25 -3.64
N LYS A 16 11.75 14.07 -4.63
CA LYS A 16 10.97 12.82 -4.82
C LYS A 16 11.87 11.60 -5.02
N VAL A 17 13.01 11.73 -5.69
CA VAL A 17 13.96 10.61 -5.86
C VAL A 17 14.47 10.14 -4.50
N GLY A 18 14.91 11.06 -3.64
CA GLY A 18 15.37 10.72 -2.28
C GLY A 18 14.29 10.00 -1.48
N ILE A 19 13.07 10.55 -1.47
CA ILE A 19 11.91 9.95 -0.80
C ILE A 19 11.64 8.54 -1.32
N ARG A 20 11.70 8.32 -2.64
CA ARG A 20 11.50 6.99 -3.23
C ARG A 20 12.55 5.99 -2.77
N MET A 21 13.80 6.41 -2.67
CA MET A 21 14.88 5.54 -2.18
C MET A 21 14.69 5.17 -0.71
N ASP A 22 14.27 6.12 0.12
CA ASP A 22 14.05 5.87 1.55
C ASP A 22 12.80 5.02 1.79
N ASN A 23 11.74 5.23 1.02
CA ASN A 23 10.55 4.36 1.04
C ASN A 23 10.91 2.92 0.65
N GLU A 24 11.72 2.72 -0.39
CA GLU A 24 12.17 1.40 -0.81
C GLU A 24 13.01 0.71 0.28
N LYS A 25 13.94 1.44 0.91
CA LYS A 25 14.71 0.93 2.05
C LYS A 25 13.80 0.54 3.21
N TYR A 26 12.82 1.38 3.53
CA TYR A 26 11.85 1.12 4.59
C TYR A 26 11.04 -0.13 4.29
N ILE A 27 10.45 -0.26 3.09
CA ILE A 27 9.67 -1.44 2.69
C ILE A 27 10.54 -2.71 2.77
N ARG A 28 11.79 -2.65 2.30
CA ARG A 28 12.71 -3.79 2.36
C ARG A 28 13.07 -4.21 3.78
N ALA A 29 13.15 -3.26 4.71
CA ALA A 29 13.46 -3.52 6.11
C ALA A 29 12.27 -4.10 6.89
N HIS A 30 11.04 -4.00 6.38
CA HIS A 30 9.81 -4.37 7.09
C HIS A 30 9.06 -5.50 6.33
N PRO A 31 9.43 -6.78 6.53
CA PRO A 31 8.83 -7.92 5.82
C PRO A 31 7.32 -8.07 6.08
N GLU A 32 6.80 -7.54 7.18
CA GLU A 32 5.37 -7.46 7.45
C GLU A 32 4.60 -6.65 6.40
N LEU A 33 5.23 -5.63 5.78
CA LEU A 33 4.60 -4.85 4.73
C LEU A 33 4.47 -5.67 3.43
N ASP A 34 5.44 -6.55 3.14
CA ASP A 34 5.35 -7.45 1.98
C ASP A 34 4.14 -8.39 2.10
N LEU A 35 3.87 -8.91 3.30
CA LEU A 35 2.69 -9.73 3.59
C LEU A 35 1.37 -8.96 3.34
N VAL A 36 1.28 -7.73 3.86
CA VAL A 36 0.10 -6.86 3.69
C VAL A 36 -0.12 -6.55 2.20
N MET A 37 0.93 -6.19 1.48
CA MET A 37 0.87 -5.85 0.06
C MET A 37 0.47 -7.05 -0.80
N ARG A 38 1.01 -8.25 -0.51
CA ARG A 38 0.62 -9.50 -1.19
C ARG A 38 -0.86 -9.81 -0.98
N ALA A 39 -1.39 -9.61 0.22
CA ALA A 39 -2.80 -9.87 0.51
C ALA A 39 -3.71 -8.96 -0.31
N LEU A 40 -3.40 -7.65 -0.38
CA LEU A 40 -4.14 -6.71 -1.23
C LEU A 40 -4.05 -7.10 -2.71
N VAL A 41 -2.86 -7.41 -3.23
CA VAL A 41 -2.68 -7.81 -4.63
C VAL A 41 -3.48 -9.07 -4.96
N LYS A 42 -3.46 -10.09 -4.09
CA LYS A 42 -4.29 -11.29 -4.26
C LYS A 42 -5.77 -10.94 -4.32
N ALA A 43 -6.23 -10.04 -3.45
CA ALA A 43 -7.63 -9.63 -3.39
C ALA A 43 -8.06 -8.85 -4.66
N VAL A 44 -7.22 -7.92 -5.13
CA VAL A 44 -7.44 -7.18 -6.39
C VAL A 44 -7.47 -8.12 -7.60
N LEU A 45 -6.55 -9.08 -7.68
CA LEU A 45 -6.51 -10.05 -8.80
C LEU A 45 -7.73 -10.98 -8.81
N ARG A 46 -8.24 -11.33 -7.62
CA ARG A 46 -9.45 -12.15 -7.46
C ARG A 46 -10.71 -11.38 -7.83
N ASP A 47 -10.87 -10.17 -7.30
CA ASP A 47 -12.12 -9.42 -7.37
C ASP A 47 -12.20 -8.49 -8.60
N ARG A 48 -11.06 -8.26 -9.28
CA ARG A 48 -10.91 -7.46 -10.51
C ARG A 48 -11.73 -6.15 -10.50
N PRO A 49 -11.50 -5.26 -9.52
CA PRO A 49 -12.27 -4.04 -9.39
C PRO A 49 -11.99 -3.08 -10.56
N ALA A 50 -13.02 -2.32 -10.96
CA ALA A 50 -12.87 -1.27 -11.97
C ALA A 50 -12.02 -0.08 -11.46
N ASN A 51 -11.97 0.14 -10.14
CA ASN A 51 -11.14 1.16 -9.50
C ASN A 51 -10.35 0.55 -8.34
N VAL A 52 -9.06 0.32 -8.57
CA VAL A 52 -8.15 -0.30 -7.58
C VAL A 52 -7.95 0.59 -6.34
N THR A 53 -7.95 1.92 -6.50
CA THR A 53 -7.73 2.85 -5.39
C THR A 53 -8.92 2.86 -4.42
N ALA A 54 -10.14 2.94 -4.94
CA ALA A 54 -11.35 2.85 -4.13
C ALA A 54 -11.43 1.48 -3.44
N TYR A 55 -11.13 0.40 -4.17
CA TYR A 55 -11.08 -0.94 -3.62
C TYR A 55 -10.05 -1.07 -2.49
N ALA A 56 -8.85 -0.50 -2.64
CA ALA A 56 -7.83 -0.56 -1.60
C ALA A 56 -8.27 0.16 -0.31
N HIS A 57 -8.95 1.31 -0.45
CA HIS A 57 -9.54 2.01 0.69
C HIS A 57 -10.56 1.13 1.42
N GLU A 58 -11.51 0.55 0.69
CA GLU A 58 -12.52 -0.36 1.25
C GLU A 58 -11.88 -1.62 1.86
N TYR A 59 -10.87 -2.18 1.20
CA TYR A 59 -10.15 -3.37 1.66
C TYR A 59 -9.50 -3.15 3.03
N PHE A 60 -8.84 -2.01 3.24
CA PHE A 60 -8.17 -1.68 4.50
C PHE A 60 -9.08 -1.05 5.55
N ALA A 61 -10.27 -0.57 5.17
CA ALA A 61 -11.28 -0.07 6.11
C ALA A 61 -12.04 -1.20 6.86
N ARG A 62 -11.80 -2.46 6.51
CA ARG A 62 -12.39 -3.63 7.18
C ARG A 62 -11.86 -3.80 8.60
N ASP A 63 -12.54 -4.63 9.37
CA ASP A 63 -12.12 -4.96 10.73
C ASP A 63 -10.69 -5.53 10.77
N LEU A 64 -9.86 -4.98 11.65
CA LEU A 64 -8.44 -5.31 11.77
C LEU A 64 -8.22 -6.79 12.14
N SER A 65 -9.11 -7.39 12.92
CA SER A 65 -9.02 -8.81 13.28
C SER A 65 -9.24 -9.72 12.07
N ILE A 66 -10.16 -9.33 11.17
CA ILE A 66 -10.43 -10.04 9.92
C ILE A 66 -9.22 -9.91 8.98
N LEU A 67 -8.77 -8.68 8.72
CA LEU A 67 -7.58 -8.40 7.89
C LEU A 67 -6.35 -9.17 8.38
N ARG A 68 -6.09 -9.17 9.69
CA ARG A 68 -4.96 -9.90 10.27
C ARG A 68 -5.06 -11.40 10.01
N SER A 69 -6.24 -11.99 10.16
CA SER A 69 -6.44 -13.42 9.91
C SER A 69 -6.18 -13.79 8.44
N GLU A 70 -6.66 -12.97 7.50
CA GLU A 70 -6.44 -13.14 6.06
C GLU A 70 -4.96 -12.98 5.67
N ILE A 71 -4.26 -11.99 6.25
CA ILE A 71 -2.86 -11.68 5.93
C ILE A 71 -1.90 -12.72 6.51
N THR A 72 -2.14 -13.17 7.75
CA THR A 72 -1.26 -14.12 8.45
C THR A 72 -1.60 -15.58 8.20
N GLY A 73 -2.75 -15.86 7.58
CA GLY A 73 -3.23 -17.23 7.35
C GLY A 73 -3.62 -17.98 8.62
N THR A 74 -3.76 -17.28 9.76
CA THR A 74 -4.21 -17.88 11.02
C THR A 74 -5.73 -17.91 11.06
N THR A 75 -6.32 -19.10 10.91
CA THR A 75 -7.76 -19.29 11.14
C THR A 75 -8.06 -18.97 12.61
N PRO A 76 -8.99 -18.05 12.92
CA PRO A 76 -9.36 -17.79 14.31
C PRO A 76 -9.92 -19.09 14.94
N PRO A 77 -9.58 -19.39 16.21
CA PRO A 77 -10.10 -20.58 16.87
C PRO A 77 -11.62 -20.51 16.88
N ARG A 78 -12.27 -21.59 16.41
CA ARG A 78 -13.71 -21.77 16.54
C ARG A 78 -14.04 -21.86 18.04
N SER A 79 -14.66 -20.81 18.57
CA SER A 79 -15.39 -20.83 19.84
C SER A 79 -16.67 -21.64 19.72
#